data_AF-A0A4Q6ANZ8-F1
#
_entry.id   AF-A0A4Q6ANZ8-F1
#
_cell.length_a   1.000
_cell.length_b   1.000
_cell.length_c   1.000
_cell.angle_alpha   90.00
_cell.angle_beta   90.00
_cell.angle_gamma   90.00
#
_symmetry.space_group_name_H-M   'P 1'
#
loop_
_entity.id
_entity.type
_entity.pdbx_description
1 polymer ?
#
loop_
_entity_poly.entity_id
_entity_poly.type
_entity_poly.pdbx_seq_one_letter_code
_entity_poly.pdbx_strand_id
1 'polypeptide(L)'
;ERAADRIRQDKAMGLTPLMLVGTAGTTNLGRVDALNDLADLCAKENIWFHVDGAYGGFFKVLPEAKILKGLERGDSLSLDPHKAFCMPYGTGALLVKDVNSIRWPRGLDASYMPPYESSHMRLEYSDISPELSRDFRGLRLWLSLKVFGLEAFREHLSTKWQQARWTCAALRDHGAFEIVAEPDLSLFAWRLKNDESNEKTKRLFQTINATGRFFLTSCEIKGKFTIRTCILGFRTQESDLEELTKWLFDYVEKA
;
A
#
# COMPACT_ATOMS: atom_id res chain seq x y z
N GLU A 1 12.19 7.45 -15.86
CA GLU A 1 12.96 8.67 -16.21
C GLU A 1 13.45 9.46 -15.00
N ARG A 2 12.58 10.11 -14.22
CA ARG A 2 12.99 10.92 -13.04
C ARG A 2 13.97 10.22 -12.08
N ALA A 3 13.75 8.94 -11.80
CA ALA A 3 14.67 8.14 -10.97
C ALA A 3 16.06 8.00 -11.62
N ALA A 4 16.12 7.74 -12.93
CA ALA A 4 17.37 7.63 -13.66
C ALA A 4 18.11 8.97 -13.70
N ASP A 5 17.39 10.09 -13.86
CA ASP A 5 17.98 11.42 -13.83
C ASP A 5 18.61 11.72 -12.47
N ARG A 6 17.91 11.36 -11.40
CA ARG A 6 18.42 11.53 -10.04
C ARG A 6 19.67 10.68 -9.78
N ILE A 7 19.66 9.41 -10.19
CA ILE A 7 20.83 8.52 -10.10
C ILE A 7 22.04 9.12 -10.85
N ARG A 8 21.83 9.66 -12.07
CA ARG A 8 22.92 10.31 -12.83
C ARG A 8 23.46 11.55 -12.12
N GLN A 9 22.59 12.37 -11.53
CA GLN A 9 23.00 13.55 -10.76
C GLN A 9 23.80 13.17 -9.51
N ASP A 10 23.32 12.19 -8.73
CA ASP A 10 24.02 11.74 -7.53
C ASP A 10 25.42 11.18 -7.90
N LYS A 11 25.53 10.39 -8.97
CA LYS A 11 26.83 9.92 -9.49
C LYS A 11 27.74 11.06 -9.95
N ALA A 12 27.21 12.08 -10.62
CA ALA A 12 27.98 13.26 -11.04
C ALA A 12 28.51 14.08 -9.84
N MET A 13 27.84 13.99 -8.69
CA MET A 13 28.29 14.57 -7.42
C MET A 13 29.26 13.67 -6.64
N GLY A 14 29.65 12.51 -7.18
CA GLY A 14 30.51 11.54 -6.50
C GLY A 14 29.82 10.73 -5.40
N LEU A 15 28.49 10.73 -5.36
CA LEU A 15 27.71 9.92 -4.44
C LEU A 15 27.47 8.50 -5.00
N THR A 16 27.23 7.55 -4.10
CA THR A 16 26.88 6.17 -4.45
C THR A 16 25.39 5.93 -4.21
N PRO A 17 24.56 5.85 -5.27
CA PRO A 17 23.17 5.43 -5.13
C PRO A 17 23.09 4.02 -4.55
N LEU A 18 22.45 3.88 -3.39
CA LEU A 18 22.41 2.60 -2.65
C LEU A 18 21.17 1.77 -2.98
N MET A 19 20.00 2.42 -3.01
CA MET A 19 18.70 1.77 -3.13
C MET A 19 17.72 2.66 -3.89
N LEU A 20 16.84 2.01 -4.64
CA LEU A 20 15.62 2.61 -5.18
C LEU A 20 14.41 1.90 -4.58
N VAL A 21 13.43 2.67 -4.13
CA VAL A 21 12.17 2.15 -3.60
C VAL A 21 11.07 2.40 -4.61
N GLY A 22 10.48 1.34 -5.14
CA GLY A 22 9.23 1.41 -5.91
C GLY A 22 8.04 1.16 -4.98
N THR A 23 6.94 1.88 -5.14
CA THR A 23 5.76 1.72 -4.30
C THR A 23 4.64 1.02 -5.06
N ALA A 24 4.19 -0.12 -4.53
CA ALA A 24 3.02 -0.84 -4.98
C ALA A 24 1.79 -0.38 -4.18
N GLY A 25 1.31 0.83 -4.51
CA GLY A 25 0.16 1.46 -3.84
C GLY A 25 0.58 2.57 -2.88
N THR A 26 0.82 3.76 -3.42
CA THR A 26 1.22 4.96 -2.67
C THR A 26 0.16 5.37 -1.64
N THR A 27 0.60 5.91 -0.50
CA THR A 27 -0.31 6.29 0.59
C THR A 27 -1.37 7.29 0.15
N ASN A 28 -0.97 8.36 -0.52
CA ASN A 28 -1.90 9.46 -0.86
C ASN A 28 -2.89 9.06 -1.95
N LEU A 29 -2.42 8.39 -3.01
CA LEU A 29 -3.19 8.21 -4.24
C LEU A 29 -3.43 6.75 -4.63
N GLY A 30 -2.95 5.77 -3.85
CA GLY A 30 -3.11 4.36 -4.14
C GLY A 30 -2.43 3.89 -5.43
N ARG A 31 -1.56 4.74 -6.01
CA ARG A 31 -0.92 4.51 -7.32
C ARG A 31 0.19 3.48 -7.22
N VAL A 32 0.36 2.68 -8.26
CA VAL A 32 1.44 1.72 -8.39
C VAL A 32 2.51 2.29 -9.32
N ASP A 33 3.76 2.33 -8.86
CA ASP A 33 4.89 2.74 -9.69
C ASP A 33 5.13 1.73 -10.83
N ALA A 34 5.86 2.15 -11.87
CA ALA A 34 6.26 1.27 -12.97
C ALA A 34 7.34 0.26 -12.52
N LEU A 35 6.95 -0.75 -11.73
CA LEU A 35 7.88 -1.63 -11.01
C LEU A 35 8.85 -2.38 -11.94
N ASN A 36 8.42 -2.78 -13.13
CA ASN A 36 9.31 -3.40 -14.12
C ASN A 36 10.40 -2.43 -14.60
N ASP A 37 10.02 -1.21 -14.96
CA ASP A 37 10.96 -0.20 -15.45
C ASP A 37 11.96 0.21 -14.36
N LEU A 38 11.48 0.29 -13.10
CA LEU A 38 12.34 0.53 -11.94
C LEU A 38 13.30 -0.65 -11.70
N ALA A 39 12.83 -1.89 -11.83
CA ALA A 39 13.67 -3.08 -11.71
C ALA A 39 14.75 -3.14 -12.81
N ASP A 40 14.40 -2.80 -14.06
CA ASP A 40 15.36 -2.73 -15.18
C ASP A 40 16.43 -1.65 -14.91
N LEU A 41 16.01 -0.49 -14.41
CA LEU A 41 16.92 0.58 -14.02
C LEU A 41 17.87 0.14 -12.90
N CYS A 42 17.35 -0.47 -11.83
CA CYS A 42 18.16 -0.96 -10.72
C CYS A 42 19.19 -2.01 -11.16
N ALA A 43 18.78 -2.96 -12.01
CA ALA A 43 19.68 -3.96 -12.57
C ALA A 43 20.80 -3.31 -13.41
N LYS A 44 20.47 -2.32 -14.25
CA LYS A 44 21.45 -1.59 -15.06
C LYS A 44 22.44 -0.80 -14.21
N GLU A 45 21.96 -0.17 -13.15
CA GLU A 45 22.75 0.74 -12.32
C GLU A 45 23.45 0.03 -11.14
N ASN A 46 23.20 -1.28 -10.96
CA ASN A 46 23.62 -2.11 -9.83
C ASN A 46 23.21 -1.52 -8.47
N ILE A 47 21.91 -1.21 -8.34
CA ILE A 47 21.30 -0.59 -7.16
C ILE A 47 20.29 -1.57 -6.56
N TRP A 48 20.20 -1.63 -5.23
CA TRP A 48 19.18 -2.45 -4.56
C TRP A 48 17.78 -1.99 -4.92
N PHE A 49 16.91 -2.90 -5.35
CA PHE A 49 15.51 -2.59 -5.60
C PHE A 49 14.62 -3.08 -4.45
N HIS A 50 14.13 -2.16 -3.63
CA HIS A 50 13.08 -2.46 -2.65
C HIS A 50 11.71 -2.12 -3.23
N VAL A 51 10.71 -2.97 -3.00
CA VAL A 51 9.32 -2.65 -3.29
C VAL A 51 8.56 -2.46 -1.99
N ASP A 52 8.03 -1.25 -1.79
CA ASP A 52 7.06 -1.00 -0.73
C ASP A 52 5.69 -1.49 -1.18
N GLY A 53 5.32 -2.70 -0.76
CA GLY A 53 4.03 -3.32 -1.02
C GLY A 53 3.11 -3.33 0.19
N ALA A 54 3.38 -2.50 1.19
CA ALA A 54 2.67 -2.48 2.46
C ALA A 54 1.13 -2.56 2.28
N TYR A 55 0.57 -1.64 1.50
CA TYR A 55 -0.86 -1.64 1.16
C TYR A 55 -1.19 -2.54 -0.03
N GLY A 56 -0.53 -2.32 -1.18
CA GLY A 56 -0.99 -2.90 -2.44
C GLY A 56 -0.35 -4.22 -2.84
N GLY A 57 0.74 -4.65 -2.20
CA GLY A 57 1.47 -5.84 -2.60
C GLY A 57 0.62 -7.11 -2.55
N PHE A 58 -0.31 -7.22 -1.60
CA PHE A 58 -1.21 -8.37 -1.51
C PHE A 58 -2.23 -8.46 -2.64
N PHE A 59 -2.57 -7.38 -3.35
CA PHE A 59 -3.44 -7.46 -4.53
C PHE A 59 -2.82 -8.32 -5.65
N LYS A 60 -1.52 -8.66 -5.57
CA LYS A 60 -0.84 -9.61 -6.47
C LYS A 60 -1.46 -11.01 -6.45
N VAL A 61 -2.22 -11.38 -5.41
CA VAL A 61 -2.96 -12.65 -5.39
C VAL A 61 -4.08 -12.70 -6.44
N LEU A 62 -4.49 -11.55 -6.98
CA LEU A 62 -5.50 -11.41 -8.02
C LEU A 62 -4.84 -11.54 -9.41
N PRO A 63 -5.20 -12.53 -10.23
CA PRO A 63 -4.62 -12.71 -11.56
C PRO A 63 -4.74 -11.49 -12.48
N GLU A 64 -5.80 -10.70 -12.30
CA GLU A 64 -6.11 -9.48 -13.03
C GLU A 64 -5.28 -8.26 -12.59
N ALA A 65 -4.53 -8.34 -11.49
CA ALA A 65 -3.60 -7.31 -10.98
C ALA A 65 -2.30 -7.18 -11.79
N LYS A 66 -2.44 -7.03 -13.12
CA LYS A 66 -1.32 -6.86 -14.06
C LYS A 66 -0.48 -5.61 -13.78
N ILE A 67 -1.05 -4.60 -13.12
CA ILE A 67 -0.33 -3.39 -12.73
C ILE A 67 0.78 -3.67 -11.70
N LEU A 68 0.68 -4.77 -10.94
CA LEU A 68 1.69 -5.23 -9.98
C LEU A 68 2.72 -6.19 -10.61
N LYS A 69 2.83 -6.24 -11.94
CA LYS A 69 3.95 -6.95 -12.59
C LYS A 69 5.27 -6.25 -12.25
N GLY A 70 6.30 -7.04 -11.96
CA GLY A 70 7.58 -6.52 -11.47
C GLY A 70 7.72 -6.51 -9.95
N LEU A 71 6.64 -6.73 -9.18
CA LEU A 71 6.71 -6.88 -7.72
C LEU A 71 7.71 -8.00 -7.33
N GLU A 72 7.66 -9.13 -8.04
CA GLU A 72 8.56 -10.28 -7.87
C GLU A 72 10.03 -9.99 -8.21
N ARG A 73 10.32 -8.84 -8.83
CA ARG A 73 11.68 -8.46 -9.24
C ARG A 73 12.41 -7.65 -8.17
N GLY A 74 11.74 -7.21 -7.10
CA GLY A 74 12.39 -6.55 -5.96
C GLY A 74 13.35 -7.47 -5.21
N ASP A 75 14.50 -6.96 -4.80
CA ASP A 75 15.45 -7.64 -3.92
C ASP A 75 14.91 -7.79 -2.50
N SER A 76 14.05 -6.84 -2.10
CA SER A 76 13.17 -6.97 -0.94
C SER A 76 11.77 -6.40 -1.20
N LEU A 77 10.79 -6.87 -0.44
CA LEU A 77 9.39 -6.48 -0.51
C LEU A 77 8.80 -6.37 0.90
N SER A 78 8.24 -5.21 1.25
CA SER A 78 7.42 -5.05 2.45
C SER A 78 5.96 -5.37 2.15
N LEU A 79 5.25 -5.96 3.11
CA LEU A 79 3.82 -6.28 3.04
C LEU A 79 3.19 -6.07 4.40
N ASP A 80 1.98 -5.49 4.45
CA ASP A 80 1.23 -5.35 5.71
C ASP A 80 -0.04 -6.20 5.68
N PRO A 81 -0.01 -7.44 6.22
CA PRO A 81 -1.23 -8.23 6.40
C PRO A 81 -2.31 -7.48 7.19
N HIS A 82 -1.90 -6.57 8.09
CA HIS A 82 -2.85 -5.76 8.86
C HIS A 82 -3.61 -4.72 8.03
N LYS A 83 -3.22 -4.52 6.77
CA LYS A 83 -3.99 -3.74 5.79
C LYS A 83 -4.83 -4.68 4.96
N ALA A 84 -4.27 -5.22 3.88
CA ALA A 84 -5.00 -5.92 2.83
C ALA A 84 -5.63 -7.25 3.28
N PHE A 85 -5.08 -7.91 4.30
CA PHE A 85 -5.59 -9.19 4.81
C PHE A 85 -6.38 -9.03 6.10
N CYS A 86 -6.74 -7.81 6.51
CA CYS A 86 -7.59 -7.56 7.69
C CYS A 86 -7.03 -8.17 8.99
N MET A 87 -5.71 -8.30 9.10
CA MET A 87 -5.07 -8.75 10.34
C MET A 87 -5.01 -7.62 11.37
N PRO A 88 -4.86 -7.93 12.68
CA PRO A 88 -4.60 -6.90 13.69
C PRO A 88 -3.29 -6.14 13.42
N TYR A 89 -3.26 -4.86 13.81
CA TYR A 89 -2.06 -4.02 13.77
C TYR A 89 -0.85 -4.68 14.45
N GLY A 90 0.33 -4.26 14.01
CA GLY A 90 1.60 -4.88 14.40
C GLY A 90 1.91 -6.16 13.62
N THR A 91 1.14 -6.49 12.58
CA THR A 91 1.40 -7.62 11.68
C THR A 91 1.92 -7.09 10.34
N GLY A 92 3.24 -7.07 10.18
CA GLY A 92 3.94 -6.76 8.93
C GLY A 92 4.82 -7.93 8.50
N ALA A 93 5.25 -7.94 7.24
CA ALA A 93 6.15 -8.93 6.68
C ALA A 93 7.19 -8.26 5.77
N LEU A 94 8.42 -8.77 5.83
CA LEU A 94 9.49 -8.44 4.91
C LEU A 94 9.90 -9.72 4.19
N LEU A 95 9.86 -9.69 2.87
CA LEU A 95 10.42 -10.73 2.01
C LEU A 95 11.73 -10.21 1.47
N VAL A 96 12.77 -11.05 1.49
CA VAL A 96 14.08 -10.74 0.90
C VAL A 96 14.50 -11.91 0.01
N LYS A 97 15.09 -11.62 -1.14
CA LYS A 97 15.59 -12.67 -2.05
C LYS A 97 16.76 -13.44 -1.44
N ASP A 98 17.69 -12.73 -0.81
CA ASP A 98 18.84 -13.31 -0.10
C ASP A 98 18.80 -12.89 1.36
N VAL A 99 18.58 -13.84 2.26
CA VAL A 99 18.55 -13.59 3.70
C VAL A 99 19.89 -13.07 4.24
N ASN A 100 21.01 -13.41 3.60
CA ASN A 100 22.34 -12.95 4.04
C ASN A 100 22.51 -11.45 3.87
N SER A 101 21.75 -10.81 2.98
CA SER A 101 21.79 -9.35 2.77
C SER A 101 21.30 -8.53 3.96
N ILE A 102 20.51 -9.13 4.86
CA ILE A 102 19.93 -8.47 6.04
C ILE A 102 20.42 -9.06 7.36
N ARG A 103 21.34 -10.03 7.31
CA ARG A 103 21.94 -10.59 8.51
C ARG A 103 22.85 -9.57 9.17
N TRP A 104 22.59 -9.29 10.44
CA TRP A 104 23.43 -8.41 11.23
C TRP A 104 24.68 -9.15 11.72
N PRO A 105 25.84 -8.50 11.77
CA PRO A 105 26.99 -9.03 12.50
C PRO A 105 26.55 -9.29 13.95
N ARG A 106 26.87 -10.48 14.48
CA ARG A 106 26.47 -10.88 15.84
C ARG A 106 27.01 -9.87 16.85
N GLY A 107 26.12 -9.05 17.39
CA GLY A 107 26.46 -8.01 18.36
C GLY A 107 26.33 -8.46 19.82
N LEU A 108 25.77 -9.65 20.08
CA LEU A 108 25.42 -10.10 21.43
C LEU A 108 25.59 -11.62 21.54
N ASP A 109 26.82 -12.11 21.67
CA ASP A 109 27.08 -13.42 22.30
C ASP A 109 26.79 -13.26 23.80
N ALA A 110 25.51 -13.13 24.14
CA ALA A 110 25.10 -13.13 25.52
C ALA A 110 25.31 -14.55 26.05
N SER A 111 26.15 -14.69 27.06
CA SER A 111 26.59 -15.99 27.60
C SER A 111 25.45 -16.89 28.11
N TYR A 112 24.22 -16.35 28.23
CA TYR A 112 23.03 -17.09 28.61
C TYR A 112 22.28 -17.73 27.41
N MET A 113 22.61 -17.37 26.17
CA MET A 113 21.95 -17.94 25.00
C MET A 113 22.53 -19.31 24.65
N PRO A 114 21.69 -20.32 24.37
CA PRO A 114 22.16 -21.62 23.96
C PRO A 114 22.89 -21.55 22.62
N PRO A 115 23.90 -22.40 22.39
CA PRO A 115 24.60 -22.45 21.11
C PRO A 115 23.65 -22.87 19.98
N TYR A 116 23.90 -22.31 18.79
CA TYR A 116 23.13 -22.51 17.56
C TYR A 116 22.99 -23.97 17.08
N GLU A 117 23.75 -24.91 17.65
CA GLU A 117 23.83 -26.31 17.21
C GLU A 117 22.57 -27.14 17.47
N SER A 118 21.55 -26.56 18.11
CA SER A 118 20.25 -27.21 18.21
C SER A 118 19.56 -27.18 16.83
N SER A 119 19.69 -28.29 16.10
CA SER A 119 19.38 -28.51 14.68
C SER A 119 17.96 -28.22 14.17
N HIS A 120 17.07 -27.68 15.01
CA HIS A 120 15.65 -27.50 14.71
C HIS A 120 15.28 -26.11 14.17
N MET A 121 16.16 -25.09 14.30
CA MET A 121 15.90 -23.72 13.84
C MET A 121 16.95 -23.28 12.81
N ARG A 122 16.60 -23.33 11.51
CA ARG A 122 17.51 -22.96 10.41
C ARG A 122 17.76 -21.44 10.28
N LEU A 123 16.98 -20.62 10.98
CA LEU A 123 17.03 -19.16 10.93
C LEU A 123 16.71 -18.59 12.31
N GLU A 124 17.64 -17.85 12.90
CA GLU A 124 17.36 -17.03 14.08
C GLU A 124 16.87 -15.67 13.62
N TYR A 125 15.71 -15.27 14.10
CA TYR A 125 15.09 -14.05 13.62
C TYR A 125 15.70 -12.81 14.27
N SER A 126 16.37 -12.92 15.44
CA SER A 126 17.08 -11.77 16.03
C SER A 126 18.29 -11.34 15.19
N ASP A 127 18.80 -12.23 14.34
CA ASP A 127 19.90 -11.91 13.41
C ASP A 127 19.43 -11.12 12.18
N ILE A 128 18.13 -11.08 11.90
CA ILE A 128 17.56 -10.50 10.67
C ILE A 128 16.45 -9.48 10.94
N SER A 129 16.33 -9.04 12.19
CA SER A 129 15.37 -8.00 12.57
C SER A 129 15.83 -7.25 13.82
N PRO A 130 15.41 -5.99 14.03
CA PRO A 130 15.75 -5.22 15.22
C PRO A 130 15.24 -5.79 16.56
N GLU A 131 14.25 -6.69 16.53
CA GLU A 131 13.63 -7.24 17.73
C GLU A 131 14.40 -8.45 18.24
N LEU A 132 14.83 -8.45 19.51
CA LEU A 132 15.27 -9.69 20.19
C LEU A 132 14.03 -10.49 20.61
N SER A 133 13.34 -10.01 21.65
CA SER A 133 12.02 -10.50 22.04
C SER A 133 10.96 -10.03 21.06
N ARG A 134 10.09 -10.94 20.62
CA ARG A 134 9.06 -10.67 19.62
C ARG A 134 7.76 -11.41 19.93
N ASP A 135 6.66 -10.85 19.46
CA ASP A 135 5.36 -11.52 19.51
C ASP A 135 5.23 -12.61 18.44
N PHE A 136 4.34 -13.57 18.64
CA PHE A 136 4.10 -14.69 17.72
C PHE A 136 3.20 -14.27 16.53
N ARG A 137 3.62 -13.23 15.80
CA ARG A 137 2.89 -12.65 14.66
C ARG A 137 2.64 -13.65 13.54
N GLY A 138 3.57 -14.59 13.33
CA GLY A 138 3.45 -15.66 12.33
C GLY A 138 2.23 -16.54 12.53
N LEU A 139 1.84 -16.83 13.79
CA LEU A 139 0.66 -17.64 14.11
C LEU A 139 -0.63 -16.94 13.67
N ARG A 140 -0.72 -15.61 13.84
CA ARG A 140 -1.89 -14.82 13.45
C ARG A 140 -2.17 -14.96 11.96
N LEU A 141 -1.15 -14.76 11.13
CA LEU A 141 -1.27 -14.90 9.68
C LEU A 141 -1.52 -16.36 9.26
N TRP A 142 -0.76 -17.31 9.81
CA TRP A 142 -0.88 -18.72 9.46
C TRP A 142 -2.26 -19.28 9.80
N LEU A 143 -2.76 -19.03 11.01
CA LEU A 143 -4.06 -19.52 11.46
C LEU A 143 -5.18 -18.95 10.59
N SER A 144 -5.16 -17.64 10.29
CA SER A 144 -6.16 -17.04 9.41
C SER A 144 -6.14 -17.64 8.00
N LEU A 145 -4.97 -17.88 7.41
CA LEU A 145 -4.87 -18.57 6.11
C LEU A 145 -5.37 -20.01 6.17
N LYS A 146 -5.16 -20.72 7.28
CA LYS A 146 -5.64 -22.10 7.45
C LYS A 146 -7.15 -22.19 7.69
N VAL A 147 -7.72 -21.24 8.42
CA VAL A 147 -9.16 -21.21 8.75
C VAL A 147 -10.00 -20.73 7.56
N PHE A 148 -9.60 -19.63 6.93
CA PHE A 148 -10.39 -19.01 5.86
C PHE A 148 -10.01 -19.48 4.45
N GLY A 149 -8.80 -20.01 4.29
CA GLY A 149 -8.22 -20.28 2.96
C GLY A 149 -7.80 -19.00 2.24
N LEU A 150 -6.95 -19.14 1.22
CA LEU A 150 -6.48 -17.99 0.43
C LEU A 150 -7.61 -17.35 -0.38
N GLU A 151 -8.62 -18.14 -0.78
CA GLU A 151 -9.69 -17.68 -1.66
C GLU A 151 -10.55 -16.59 -1.00
N ALA A 152 -10.83 -16.69 0.31
CA ALA A 152 -11.55 -15.65 1.03
C ALA A 152 -10.84 -14.28 0.97
N PHE A 153 -9.51 -14.27 1.01
CA PHE A 153 -8.73 -13.02 0.88
C PHE A 153 -8.73 -12.52 -0.56
N ARG A 154 -8.70 -13.41 -1.55
CA ARG A 154 -8.83 -13.04 -2.98
C ARG A 154 -10.18 -12.41 -3.26
N GLU A 155 -11.26 -13.04 -2.83
CA GLU A 155 -12.62 -12.52 -2.99
C GLU A 155 -12.77 -11.15 -2.30
N HIS A 156 -12.28 -11.02 -1.07
CA HIS A 156 -12.27 -9.75 -0.35
C HIS A 156 -11.55 -8.66 -1.17
N LEU A 157 -10.30 -8.90 -1.59
CA LEU A 157 -9.52 -7.90 -2.33
C LEU A 157 -10.11 -7.58 -3.70
N SER A 158 -10.61 -8.58 -4.42
CA SER A 158 -11.27 -8.37 -5.72
C SER A 158 -12.52 -7.51 -5.54
N THR A 159 -13.35 -7.80 -4.53
CA THR A 159 -14.53 -7.00 -4.20
C THR A 159 -14.17 -5.55 -3.88
N LYS A 160 -13.18 -5.32 -3.01
CA LYS A 160 -12.71 -3.96 -2.68
C LYS A 160 -12.18 -3.22 -3.89
N TRP A 161 -11.53 -3.94 -4.79
CA TRP A 161 -11.02 -3.36 -6.02
C TRP A 161 -12.14 -2.93 -6.97
N GLN A 162 -13.17 -3.77 -7.14
CA GLN A 162 -14.32 -3.45 -7.99
C GLN A 162 -15.17 -2.33 -7.40
N GLN A 163 -15.39 -2.36 -6.08
CA GLN A 163 -16.07 -1.29 -5.35
C GLN A 163 -15.41 0.08 -5.59
N ALA A 164 -14.08 0.16 -5.51
CA ALA A 164 -13.36 1.41 -5.77
C ALA A 164 -13.54 1.91 -7.22
N ARG A 165 -13.52 1.01 -8.20
CA ARG A 165 -13.78 1.36 -9.60
C ARG A 165 -15.19 1.85 -9.83
N TRP A 166 -16.17 1.14 -9.29
CA TRP A 166 -17.57 1.48 -9.43
C TRP A 166 -17.86 2.86 -8.82
N THR A 167 -17.44 3.11 -7.58
CA THR A 167 -17.65 4.43 -6.94
C THR A 167 -16.92 5.54 -7.67
N CYS A 168 -15.69 5.28 -8.14
CA CYS A 168 -14.94 6.25 -8.93
C CYS A 168 -15.64 6.58 -10.26
N ALA A 169 -16.20 5.58 -10.95
CA ALA A 169 -16.99 5.78 -12.16
C ALA A 169 -18.26 6.59 -11.91
N ALA A 170 -19.02 6.27 -10.86
CA ALA A 170 -20.22 7.02 -10.50
C ALA A 170 -19.91 8.52 -10.26
N LEU A 171 -18.85 8.82 -9.51
CA LEU A 171 -18.42 10.21 -9.28
C LEU A 171 -17.96 10.90 -10.57
N ARG A 172 -17.25 10.20 -11.45
CA ARG A 172 -16.82 10.75 -12.75
C ARG A 172 -18.02 11.11 -13.62
N ASP A 173 -19.00 10.22 -13.71
CA ASP A 173 -20.14 10.34 -14.61
C ASP A 173 -21.12 11.45 -14.18
N HIS A 174 -21.21 11.75 -12.89
CA HIS A 174 -21.99 12.89 -12.39
C HIS A 174 -21.45 14.24 -12.90
N GLY A 175 -20.16 14.33 -13.23
CA GLY A 175 -19.58 15.54 -13.82
C GLY A 175 -19.27 16.69 -12.87
N ALA A 176 -19.72 16.65 -11.60
CA ALA A 176 -19.37 17.64 -10.57
C ALA A 176 -17.99 17.40 -9.93
N PHE A 177 -17.45 16.18 -10.07
CA PHE A 177 -16.23 15.74 -9.42
C PHE A 177 -15.07 15.63 -10.41
N GLU A 178 -13.88 16.07 -9.99
CA GLU A 178 -12.60 15.88 -10.66
C GLU A 178 -11.94 14.64 -10.05
N ILE A 179 -11.73 13.58 -10.84
CA ILE A 179 -10.94 12.42 -10.42
C ILE A 179 -9.45 12.79 -10.55
N VAL A 180 -8.79 12.95 -9.39
CA VAL A 180 -7.37 13.30 -9.29
C VAL A 180 -6.49 12.07 -9.50
N ALA A 181 -6.95 10.90 -9.05
CA ALA A 181 -6.26 9.63 -9.25
C ALA A 181 -7.26 8.50 -9.46
N GLU A 182 -7.09 7.78 -10.56
CA GLU A 182 -7.80 6.55 -10.88
C GLU A 182 -7.41 5.41 -9.91
N PRO A 183 -8.34 4.49 -9.60
CA PRO A 183 -8.08 3.34 -8.75
C PRO A 183 -7.23 2.29 -9.47
N ASP A 184 -5.91 2.38 -9.28
CA ASP A 184 -4.99 1.28 -9.60
C ASP A 184 -5.30 0.05 -8.74
N LEU A 185 -5.70 0.28 -7.48
CA LEU A 185 -6.09 -0.70 -6.47
C LEU A 185 -7.44 -0.27 -5.85
N SER A 186 -7.64 -0.40 -4.54
CA SER A 186 -8.92 -0.07 -3.88
C SER A 186 -9.01 1.35 -3.31
N LEU A 187 -8.17 2.27 -3.80
CA LEU A 187 -8.16 3.68 -3.40
C LEU A 187 -8.20 4.56 -4.65
N PHE A 188 -9.08 5.56 -4.65
CA PHE A 188 -9.09 6.63 -5.63
C PHE A 188 -9.18 7.99 -4.93
N ALA A 189 -8.75 9.04 -5.63
CA ALA A 189 -8.68 10.39 -5.08
C ALA A 189 -9.43 11.37 -5.99
N TRP A 190 -10.15 12.30 -5.38
CA TRP A 190 -11.07 13.18 -6.10
C TRP A 190 -11.28 14.50 -5.35
N ARG A 191 -11.81 15.49 -6.06
CA ARG A 191 -12.19 16.80 -5.51
C ARG A 191 -13.38 17.37 -6.29
N LEU A 192 -13.94 18.50 -5.85
CA LEU A 192 -14.95 19.19 -6.65
C LEU A 192 -14.27 19.90 -7.84
N LYS A 193 -14.92 19.88 -9.01
CA LYS A 193 -14.45 20.65 -10.17
C LYS A 193 -14.53 22.16 -9.89
N ASN A 194 -13.67 22.92 -10.56
CA ASN A 194 -13.66 24.39 -10.54
C ASN A 194 -13.53 24.99 -9.13
N ASP A 195 -12.87 24.30 -8.20
CA ASP A 195 -12.64 24.72 -6.82
C ASP A 195 -11.17 25.09 -6.59
N GLU A 196 -10.66 26.12 -7.27
CA GLU A 196 -9.23 26.49 -7.18
C GLU A 196 -8.82 26.95 -5.77
N SER A 197 -9.75 27.48 -4.96
CA SER A 197 -9.46 27.89 -3.58
C SER A 197 -9.43 26.73 -2.58
N ASN A 198 -9.83 25.51 -2.99
CA ASN A 198 -10.06 24.33 -2.15
C ASN A 198 -11.21 24.45 -1.13
N GLU A 199 -11.85 25.61 -0.99
CA GLU A 199 -12.79 25.85 0.11
C GLU A 199 -14.07 25.03 -0.03
N LYS A 200 -14.58 24.83 -1.26
CA LYS A 200 -15.78 24.00 -1.45
C LYS A 200 -15.49 22.54 -1.14
N THR A 201 -14.34 22.02 -1.59
CA THR A 201 -13.93 20.64 -1.36
C THR A 201 -13.66 20.38 0.12
N LYS A 202 -13.00 21.32 0.83
CA LYS A 202 -12.80 21.22 2.29
C LYS A 202 -14.12 21.22 3.04
N ARG A 203 -15.05 22.10 2.68
CA ARG A 203 -16.38 22.17 3.30
C ARG A 203 -17.18 20.89 3.08
N LEU A 204 -17.17 20.35 1.86
CA LEU A 204 -17.75 19.05 1.56
C LEU A 204 -17.13 17.96 2.44
N PHE A 205 -15.80 17.89 2.49
CA PHE A 205 -15.05 16.92 3.30
C PHE A 205 -15.37 16.99 4.81
N GLN A 206 -15.51 18.21 5.35
CA GLN A 206 -15.90 18.40 6.74
C GLN A 206 -17.35 17.99 6.97
N THR A 207 -18.24 18.35 6.04
CA THR A 207 -19.67 18.06 6.17
C THR A 207 -19.92 16.56 6.12
N ILE A 208 -19.28 15.83 5.19
CA ILE A 208 -19.45 14.39 5.07
C ILE A 208 -18.98 13.64 6.33
N ASN A 209 -17.81 13.99 6.87
CA ASN A 209 -17.29 13.36 8.08
C ASN A 209 -18.11 13.74 9.33
N ALA A 210 -18.65 14.96 9.39
CA ALA A 210 -19.50 15.40 10.48
C ALA A 210 -20.84 14.64 10.57
N THR A 211 -21.27 13.96 9.50
CA THR A 211 -22.46 13.10 9.55
C THR A 211 -22.30 11.90 10.49
N GLY A 212 -21.07 11.46 10.75
CA GLY A 212 -20.77 10.22 11.46
C GLY A 212 -21.13 8.94 10.71
N ARG A 213 -21.71 9.03 9.51
CA ARG A 213 -22.10 7.88 8.67
C ARG A 213 -20.94 7.37 7.82
N PHE A 214 -20.10 8.28 7.36
CA PHE A 214 -18.94 8.00 6.52
C PHE A 214 -17.68 8.56 7.16
N PHE A 215 -16.56 7.89 6.91
CA PHE A 215 -15.25 8.41 7.26
C PHE A 215 -14.33 8.39 6.05
N LEU A 216 -14.06 9.57 5.50
CA LEU A 216 -13.10 9.79 4.42
C LEU A 216 -11.88 10.53 4.95
N THR A 217 -10.75 10.33 4.28
CA THR A 217 -9.52 11.07 4.59
C THR A 217 -9.16 12.00 3.42
N SER A 218 -8.20 12.88 3.61
CA SER A 218 -7.73 13.79 2.58
C SER A 218 -6.21 13.77 2.47
N CYS A 219 -5.71 14.41 1.41
CA CYS A 219 -4.31 14.74 1.23
C CYS A 219 -4.21 16.04 0.43
N GLU A 220 -2.99 16.57 0.32
CA GLU A 220 -2.69 17.71 -0.55
C GLU A 220 -1.79 17.26 -1.71
N ILE A 221 -2.20 17.59 -2.93
CA ILE A 221 -1.44 17.28 -4.15
C ILE A 221 -1.16 18.60 -4.88
N LYS A 222 0.11 19.03 -4.90
CA LYS A 222 0.53 20.29 -5.55
C LYS A 222 -0.33 21.49 -5.12
N GLY A 223 -0.61 21.64 -3.82
CA GLY A 223 -1.44 22.71 -3.27
C GLY A 223 -2.97 22.50 -3.42
N LYS A 224 -3.42 21.40 -4.03
CA LYS A 224 -4.85 21.07 -4.18
C LYS A 224 -5.29 20.10 -3.08
N PHE A 225 -6.28 20.52 -2.29
CA PHE A 225 -6.94 19.65 -1.32
C PHE A 225 -7.72 18.58 -2.06
N THR A 226 -7.43 17.32 -1.74
CA THR A 226 -7.96 16.14 -2.44
C THR A 226 -8.51 15.15 -1.43
N ILE A 227 -9.75 14.71 -1.65
CA ILE A 227 -10.41 13.69 -0.83
C ILE A 227 -9.96 12.31 -1.31
N ARG A 228 -9.70 11.41 -0.36
CA ARG A 228 -9.28 10.04 -0.58
C ARG A 228 -10.39 9.09 -0.13
N THR A 229 -10.86 8.27 -1.06
CA THR A 229 -11.78 7.18 -0.75
C THR A 229 -11.01 5.87 -0.83
N CYS A 230 -10.63 5.33 0.35
CA CYS A 230 -9.92 4.07 0.49
C CYS A 230 -10.89 2.98 0.93
N ILE A 231 -11.19 2.04 0.03
CA ILE A 231 -12.14 0.97 0.27
C ILE A 231 -11.35 -0.29 0.58
N LEU A 232 -11.09 -0.55 1.87
CA LEU A 232 -10.40 -1.76 2.31
C LEU A 232 -11.09 -2.43 3.50
N GLY A 233 -12.08 -1.78 4.11
CA GLY A 233 -12.81 -2.35 5.23
C GLY A 233 -13.54 -3.63 4.83
N PHE A 234 -13.28 -4.72 5.54
CA PHE A 234 -13.96 -6.01 5.31
C PHE A 234 -15.48 -5.94 5.53
N ARG A 235 -15.95 -4.96 6.30
CA ARG A 235 -17.38 -4.72 6.54
C ARG A 235 -18.06 -3.84 5.49
N THR A 236 -17.31 -3.13 4.64
CA THR A 236 -17.89 -2.23 3.64
C THR A 236 -18.62 -3.03 2.56
N GLN A 237 -19.90 -2.76 2.36
CA GLN A 237 -20.74 -3.38 1.36
C GLN A 237 -21.05 -2.42 0.21
N GLU A 238 -21.65 -2.93 -0.86
CA GLU A 238 -22.07 -2.11 -2.00
C GLU A 238 -23.09 -1.04 -1.58
N SER A 239 -24.05 -1.40 -0.73
CA SER A 239 -25.05 -0.48 -0.18
C SER A 239 -24.44 0.73 0.53
N ASP A 240 -23.31 0.56 1.22
CA ASP A 240 -22.62 1.67 1.89
C ASP A 240 -22.08 2.68 0.87
N LEU A 241 -21.65 2.18 -0.29
CA LEU A 241 -21.07 2.99 -1.37
C LEU A 241 -22.15 3.65 -2.23
N GLU A 242 -23.28 2.97 -2.43
CA GLU A 242 -24.49 3.57 -3.02
C GLU A 242 -25.00 4.71 -2.14
N GLU A 243 -25.05 4.49 -0.83
CA GLU A 243 -25.47 5.52 0.13
C GLU A 243 -24.50 6.72 0.12
N LEU A 244 -23.19 6.46 0.15
CA LEU A 244 -22.16 7.49 0.03
C LEU A 244 -22.33 8.31 -1.25
N THR A 245 -22.49 7.62 -2.38
CA THR A 245 -22.60 8.25 -3.69
C THR A 245 -23.86 9.11 -3.78
N LYS A 246 -25.01 8.58 -3.34
CA LYS A 246 -26.26 9.32 -3.26
C LYS A 246 -26.13 10.57 -2.38
N TRP A 247 -25.53 10.43 -1.21
CA TRP A 247 -25.33 11.56 -0.30
C TRP A 247 -24.47 12.66 -0.93
N LEU A 248 -23.39 12.28 -1.62
CA LEU A 248 -22.51 13.21 -2.34
C LEU A 248 -23.26 13.95 -3.45
N PHE A 249 -24.12 13.25 -4.20
CA PHE A 249 -24.91 13.83 -5.30
C PHE A 249 -25.96 14.80 -4.76
N ASP A 250 -26.73 14.38 -3.75
CA ASP A 250 -27.70 15.23 -3.06
C ASP A 250 -27.04 16.49 -2.48
N TYR A 251 -25.78 16.41 -2.02
CA TYR A 251 -25.04 17.56 -1.50
C TYR A 251 -24.70 18.56 -2.60
N VAL A 252 -24.15 18.10 -3.73
CA VAL A 252 -23.71 18.99 -4.81
C VAL A 252 -24.88 19.59 -5.60
N GLU A 253 -26.04 18.93 -5.63
CA GLU A 253 -27.24 19.46 -6.28
C GLU A 253 -27.94 20.56 -5.45
N LYS A 254 -27.73 20.57 -4.13
CA LYS A 254 -28.31 21.56 -3.20
C LYS A 254 -27.41 22.78 -2.96
N ALA A 255 -26.14 22.71 -3.33
CA ALA A 255 -25.10 23.70 -3.04
C ALA A 255 -24.91 24.69 -4.20
#